data_AF-A0A3D1J866-F1
#
_entry.id   AF-A0A3D1J866-F1
#
_cell.length_a   1.000
_cell.length_b   1.000
_cell.length_c   1.000
_cell.angle_alpha   90.00
_cell.angle_beta   90.00
_cell.angle_gamma   90.00
#
_symmetry.space_group_name_H-M   'P 1'
#
loop_
_entity.id
_entity.type
_entity.pdbx_description
1 polymer ?
#
loop_
_entity_poly.entity_id
_entity_poly.type
_entity_poly.pdbx_seq_one_letter_code
_entity_poly.pdbx_strand_id
1 'polypeptide(L)' 'MTKLQGVIFDMDGLLFDTEWLYYQATQVVADEMGIPYSKDLYLA' A
#
# COMPACT_ATOMS: atom_id res chain seq x y z
N MET A 1 0.97 5.05 -38.02
CA MET A 1 0.99 5.01 -36.54
C MET A 1 -0.37 4.55 -36.06
N THR A 2 -0.42 3.55 -35.18
CA THR A 2 -1.64 3.15 -34.49
C THR A 2 -2.01 4.20 -33.44
N LYS A 3 -3.28 4.59 -33.38
CA LYS A 3 -3.79 5.57 -32.42
C LYS A 3 -3.92 4.91 -31.05
N LEU A 4 -3.34 5.50 -30.02
CA LEU A 4 -3.51 5.05 -28.63
C LEU A 4 -5.01 5.09 -28.27
N GLN A 5 -5.55 3.96 -27.78
CA GLN A 5 -6.98 3.83 -27.48
C GLN A 5 -7.30 3.78 -25.98
N GLY A 6 -6.29 3.66 -25.12
CA GLY A 6 -6.50 3.64 -23.68
C GLY A 6 -5.19 3.50 -22.92
N VAL A 7 -5.25 3.85 -21.64
CA VAL A 7 -4.19 3.68 -20.65
C VAL A 7 -4.82 3.12 -19.39
N ILE A 8 -4.20 2.09 -18.82
CA ILE A 8 -4.61 1.51 -17.54
C ILE A 8 -3.62 2.00 -16.49
N PHE A 9 -4.18 2.49 -15.39
CA PHE A 9 -3.41 2.93 -14.24
C PHE A 9 -3.59 1.95 -13.11
N ASP A 10 -2.48 1.67 -12.42
CA ASP A 10 -2.52 1.06 -11.11
C ASP A 10 -3.26 1.96 -10.11
N MET A 11 -3.80 1.37 -9.05
CA MET A 11 -4.64 2.06 -8.08
C MET A 11 -3.83 2.56 -6.89
N ASP A 12 -3.14 1.65 -6.20
CA ASP A 12 -2.44 1.93 -4.94
C ASP A 12 -1.11 2.64 -5.20
N GLY A 13 -0.86 3.73 -4.48
CA GLY A 13 0.33 4.57 -4.66
C GLY A 13 0.37 5.35 -5.99
N LEU A 14 -0.63 5.17 -6.88
CA LEU A 14 -0.72 5.90 -8.15
C LEU A 14 -1.99 6.74 -8.26
N LEU A 15 -3.18 6.14 -8.16
CA LEU A 15 -4.45 6.87 -8.12
C LEU A 15 -4.79 7.32 -6.70
N PHE A 16 -4.43 6.52 -5.69
CA PHE A 16 -4.69 6.81 -4.29
C PHE A 16 -3.45 6.58 -3.43
N ASP A 17 -3.20 7.50 -2.50
CA ASP A 17 -2.22 7.28 -1.44
C ASP A 17 -2.85 6.40 -0.35
N THR A 18 -2.64 5.09 -0.49
CA THR A 18 -3.16 4.06 0.42
C THR A 18 -2.09 3.55 1.39
N GLU A 19 -0.87 4.09 1.32
CA GLU A 19 0.29 3.57 2.03
C GLU A 19 0.11 3.64 3.56
N TRP A 20 -0.53 4.68 4.07
CA TRP A 20 -0.84 4.77 5.49
C TRP A 20 -1.92 3.79 5.95
N LEU A 21 -2.93 3.53 5.11
CA LEU A 21 -4.00 2.59 5.39
C LEU A 21 -3.48 1.15 5.47
N TYR A 22 -2.58 0.76 4.56
CA TYR A 22 -1.93 -0.54 4.61
C TYR A 22 -1.09 -0.72 5.88
N TYR A 23 -0.32 0.29 6.28
CA TYR A 23 0.43 0.25 7.53
C TYR A 23 -0.50 0.04 8.73
N GLN A 24 -1.55 0.85 8.86
CA GLN A 24 -2.46 0.79 10.00
C GLN A 24 -3.15 -0.57 10.11
N ALA A 25 -3.68 -1.09 8.99
CA ALA A 25 -4.33 -2.39 8.97
C ALA A 25 -3.36 -3.52 9.36
N THR A 26 -2.13 -3.46 8.87
CA THR A 26 -1.09 -4.47 9.20
C THR A 26 -0.66 -4.38 10.66
N GLN A 27 -0.53 -3.17 11.21
CA GLN A 27 -0.21 -2.97 12.63
C GLN A 27 -1.26 -3.61 13.54
N VAL A 28 -2.55 -3.43 13.24
CA VAL A 28 -3.64 -4.03 14.03
C VAL A 28 -3.49 -5.56 14.10
N VAL A 29 -3.23 -6.19 12.95
CA VAL A 29 -3.04 -7.65 12.91
C VAL A 29 -1.76 -8.07 13.65
N ALA A 30 -0.67 -7.31 13.49
CA ALA A 30 0.59 -7.59 14.17
C ALA A 30 0.44 -7.51 15.70
N ASP A 31 -0.31 -6.52 16.20
CA ASP A 31 -0.62 -6.36 17.62
C ASP A 31 -1.42 -7.56 18.15
N GLU A 32 -2.43 -8.04 17.41
CA GLU A 32 -3.22 -9.22 17.77
C GLU A 32 -2.38 -10.50 17.81
N MET A 33 -1.40 -10.61 16.91
CA MET A 33 -0.51 -11.76 16.82
C MET A 33 0.70 -11.69 17.75
N GLY A 34 0.90 -10.56 18.45
CA GLY A 34 2.09 -10.31 19.27
C GLY A 34 3.39 -10.23 18.46
N ILE A 35 3.30 -9.85 17.17
CA ILE A 35 4.45 -9.70 16.27
C ILE A 35 4.96 -8.26 16.37
N PRO A 36 6.25 -8.04 16.71
CA PRO A 36 6.83 -6.70 16.65
C PRO A 36 6.79 -6.16 15.21
N TYR A 37 6.04 -5.09 15.02
CA TYR A 37 5.89 -4.41 13.74
C TYR A 37 6.00 -2.92 13.97
N SER A 38 6.96 -2.28 13.31
CA SER A 38 7.22 -0.85 13.45
C SER A 38 7.06 -0.15 12.11
N LYS A 39 6.80 1.16 12.15
CA LYS A 39 6.76 1.99 10.94
C LYS A 39 8.08 1.95 10.17
N ASP A 40 9.22 1.89 10.87
CA ASP A 40 10.53 1.80 10.21
C ASP A 40 10.69 0.47 9.47
N LEU A 41 10.17 -0.63 10.01
CA LEU A 41 10.15 -1.92 9.32
C LEU A 41 9.25 -1.90 8.09
N TYR A 42 8.13 -1.19 8.16
CA TYR A 42 7.20 -1.05 7.04
C TYR A 42 7.78 -0.23 5.87
N LEU A 43 8.60 0.78 6.17
CA LEU A 43 9.19 1.70 5.19
C LEU A 43 10.58 1.25 4.69
N ALA A 44 11.09 0.11 5.16
CA ALA A 44 12.40 -0.44 4.80
C ALA A 44 12.35 -1.28 3.50
#